data_AF-A0A7W0N506-F1
#
_entry.id   AF-A0A7W0N506-F1
#
_cell.length_a   1.000
_cell.length_b   1.000
_cell.length_c   1.000
_cell.angle_alpha   90.00
_cell.angle_beta   90.00
_cell.angle_gamma   90.00
#
_symmetry.space_group_name_H-M   'P 1'
#
loop_
_entity.id
_entity.type
_entity.pdbx_description
1 polymer ?
#
loop_
_entity_poly.entity_id
_entity_poly.type
_entity_poly.pdbx_seq_one_letter_code
_entity_poly.pdbx_strand_id
1 'polypeptide(L)'
;MEPCSPRRSAIRFFAPAYESRRRACSRCNRSSGDCHPLRRRLARRLRLHSALPIRGEVGDFENALLTWLPIIFFGVVIVLLVWTIRFMPRAKPARVVKGSQVEVSWSDVAGLDEAKGELQEVVEFLRDRKRFERLGARVPRGILLHGPPGTGKTLLAKAVASASGANFYSQSASSFVEMFAGLGAARIRKLFEEARKNAPAIIFIDELDAVGTARAGGSVHREHDQTLNQLLVELDGFGSRDEVVVMAASNRLQDLDPALLRPGRFDRQVLVSPPDVSGRQSILAVHTRDKPLAADVDLAHVAKQTAGLTGADLANLCNEAAIFAGRSGAQYIRQTDFDAAMERIVGGLQQRRVVSEKEKRILAYHEAGHAVMSHLTGELFPVQKATIVSRGEALGYTLNLPAEDRYLHTREEFVDLMMVFLAGRAAEQVVFGRITNGAANDLERV
;
A
#
# COMPACT_ATOMS: atom_id res chain seq x y z
N MET A 1 -36.78 -38.88 -30.03
CA MET A 1 -38.02 -38.82 -29.24
C MET A 1 -37.70 -38.07 -27.97
N GLU A 2 -38.27 -36.88 -27.88
CA GLU A 2 -38.29 -35.96 -26.74
C GLU A 2 -39.21 -36.51 -25.62
N PRO A 3 -39.54 -35.77 -24.55
CA PRO A 3 -39.19 -36.09 -23.17
C PRO A 3 -40.42 -36.40 -22.28
N CYS A 4 -40.22 -36.71 -20.99
CA CYS A 4 -41.33 -36.65 -20.04
C CYS A 4 -40.85 -36.40 -18.59
N SER A 5 -40.94 -35.13 -18.17
CA SER A 5 -41.44 -34.77 -16.83
C SER A 5 -42.98 -34.87 -16.85
N PRO A 6 -43.80 -34.37 -15.89
CA PRO A 6 -43.59 -33.93 -14.50
C PRO A 6 -44.72 -34.44 -13.56
N ARG A 7 -44.69 -34.08 -12.26
CA ARG A 7 -45.82 -33.62 -11.39
C ARG A 7 -45.37 -33.67 -9.91
N ARG A 8 -45.38 -32.55 -9.15
CA ARG A 8 -46.53 -31.83 -8.51
C ARG A 8 -47.26 -32.77 -7.52
N SER A 9 -47.48 -32.42 -6.25
CA SER A 9 -48.32 -31.31 -5.74
C SER A 9 -48.32 -31.29 -4.19
N ALA A 10 -48.19 -30.12 -3.54
CA ALA A 10 -49.23 -29.32 -2.84
C ALA A 10 -49.18 -29.51 -1.30
N ILE A 11 -49.21 -28.48 -0.45
CA ILE A 11 -50.35 -27.60 -0.05
C ILE A 11 -49.73 -26.37 0.70
N ARG A 12 -49.90 -25.08 0.31
CA ARG A 12 -51.01 -24.10 0.56
C ARG A 12 -51.18 -23.73 2.06
N PHE A 13 -51.35 -22.51 2.58
CA PHE A 13 -51.86 -21.16 2.20
C PHE A 13 -51.28 -20.14 3.23
N PHE A 14 -51.05 -18.84 2.95
CA PHE A 14 -52.07 -17.78 2.86
C PHE A 14 -51.60 -16.58 2.02
N ALA A 15 -52.60 -15.89 1.44
CA ALA A 15 -52.57 -15.06 0.24
C ALA A 15 -52.45 -13.53 0.51
N PRO A 16 -52.27 -12.70 -0.56
CA PRO A 16 -51.78 -11.32 -0.53
C PRO A 16 -52.83 -10.27 -0.95
N ALA A 17 -52.44 -8.99 -0.97
CA ALA A 17 -53.10 -7.98 -1.81
C ALA A 17 -52.06 -7.02 -2.41
N TYR A 18 -51.93 -7.12 -3.73
CA TYR A 18 -51.18 -6.25 -4.64
C TYR A 18 -52.24 -5.45 -5.41
N GLU A 19 -52.09 -4.13 -5.56
CA GLU A 19 -52.43 -3.51 -6.84
C GLU A 19 -51.80 -2.14 -7.05
N SER A 20 -50.86 -2.12 -7.98
CA SER A 20 -50.44 -0.96 -8.76
C SER A 20 -51.56 -0.49 -9.69
N ARG A 21 -51.71 0.82 -9.92
CA ARG A 21 -51.83 1.38 -11.29
C ARG A 21 -51.82 2.91 -11.33
N ARG A 22 -50.96 3.41 -12.21
CA ARG A 22 -50.95 4.77 -12.79
C ARG A 22 -52.11 4.93 -13.80
N ARG A 23 -52.64 6.14 -13.96
CA ARG A 23 -52.70 6.96 -15.21
C ARG A 23 -53.95 7.85 -15.34
N ALA A 24 -53.73 8.98 -16.04
CA ALA A 24 -54.65 9.85 -16.78
C ALA A 24 -55.58 10.76 -15.95
N CYS A 25 -55.53 12.09 -15.98
CA CYS A 25 -55.51 13.10 -17.06
C CYS A 25 -56.88 13.34 -17.77
N SER A 26 -57.41 14.54 -17.50
CA SER A 26 -58.26 15.44 -18.32
C SER A 26 -59.62 14.99 -18.87
N ARG A 27 -60.70 15.68 -18.43
CA ARG A 27 -61.70 16.44 -19.22
C ARG A 27 -62.90 16.78 -18.30
N CYS A 28 -63.21 18.04 -18.06
CA CYS A 28 -64.05 18.94 -18.88
C CYS A 28 -65.56 18.60 -18.79
N ASN A 29 -66.31 19.38 -18.00
CA ASN A 29 -67.52 20.16 -18.36
C ASN A 29 -68.28 20.54 -17.08
N ARG A 30 -68.47 21.85 -16.82
CA ARG A 30 -69.68 22.64 -17.17
C ARG A 30 -70.93 22.13 -16.45
N SER A 31 -71.41 22.95 -15.53
CA SER A 31 -72.68 23.71 -15.63
C SER A 31 -73.83 22.85 -15.14
N SER A 32 -74.83 23.30 -14.41
CA SER A 32 -75.50 24.60 -14.26
C SER A 32 -76.52 24.30 -13.15
N GLY A 33 -76.76 25.19 -12.19
CA GLY A 33 -77.75 26.24 -12.38
C GLY A 33 -78.89 26.05 -11.37
N ASP A 34 -79.59 27.16 -11.13
CA ASP A 34 -80.88 27.31 -10.45
C ASP A 34 -80.87 27.42 -8.92
N CYS A 35 -81.00 28.63 -8.34
CA CYS A 35 -82.10 29.63 -8.35
C CYS A 35 -82.83 29.59 -6.98
N HIS A 36 -82.49 30.50 -6.06
CA HIS A 36 -83.32 31.69 -5.69
C HIS A 36 -84.32 31.39 -4.52
N PRO A 37 -85.00 32.36 -3.87
CA PRO A 37 -84.61 32.98 -2.59
C PRO A 37 -85.67 32.99 -1.45
N LEU A 38 -85.37 33.81 -0.42
CA LEU A 38 -86.26 34.59 0.48
C LEU A 38 -86.83 33.92 1.74
N ARG A 39 -86.42 34.43 2.91
CA ARG A 39 -87.27 35.11 3.94
C ARG A 39 -86.46 35.31 5.23
N ARG A 40 -86.37 36.56 5.75
CA ARG A 40 -87.08 37.07 6.95
C ARG A 40 -86.94 36.15 8.18
N ARG A 41 -86.68 36.57 9.42
CA ARG A 41 -86.50 37.85 10.12
C ARG A 41 -86.46 37.44 11.62
N LEU A 42 -85.72 38.18 12.45
CA LEU A 42 -86.05 38.52 13.86
C LEU A 42 -86.05 37.35 14.88
N ALA A 43 -85.61 37.47 16.14
CA ALA A 43 -85.35 38.64 16.96
C ALA A 43 -84.64 38.21 18.27
N ARG A 44 -83.83 39.14 18.84
CA ARG A 44 -83.84 39.64 20.24
C ARG A 44 -83.77 38.61 21.40
N ARG A 45 -83.04 38.80 22.52
CA ARG A 45 -82.48 39.98 23.21
C ARG A 45 -81.78 39.50 24.50
N LEU A 46 -80.87 40.34 25.05
CA LEU A 46 -80.58 40.60 26.48
C LEU A 46 -79.82 39.50 27.27
N ARG A 47 -78.82 39.73 28.13
CA ARG A 47 -78.25 40.89 28.88
C ARG A 47 -76.76 40.56 29.15
N LEU A 48 -75.80 41.48 28.98
CA LEU A 48 -75.24 42.38 30.00
C LEU A 48 -74.89 41.71 31.34
N HIS A 49 -73.60 41.57 31.67
CA HIS A 49 -73.02 41.91 32.98
C HIS A 49 -71.51 42.20 32.86
N SER A 50 -71.14 43.28 33.52
CA SER A 50 -69.84 43.93 33.73
C SER A 50 -68.85 43.12 34.57
N ALA A 51 -67.53 43.28 34.36
CA ALA A 51 -66.52 43.62 35.39
C ALA A 51 -65.09 43.64 34.81
N LEU A 52 -64.25 44.48 35.44
CA LEU A 52 -62.92 44.97 35.05
C LEU A 52 -61.75 43.98 35.23
N PRO A 53 -60.56 44.28 34.64
CA PRO A 53 -59.40 43.40 34.54
C PRO A 53 -58.37 43.63 35.67
N ILE A 54 -57.79 42.58 36.25
CA ILE A 54 -56.56 42.67 37.06
C ILE A 54 -55.72 41.38 36.93
N ARG A 55 -54.64 41.43 36.13
CA ARG A 55 -53.29 40.92 36.43
C ARG A 55 -52.37 41.14 35.22
N GLY A 56 -51.81 42.34 35.13
CA GLY A 56 -50.57 42.61 34.40
C GLY A 56 -49.35 42.44 35.33
N GLU A 57 -48.18 42.36 34.71
CA GLU A 57 -46.80 42.44 35.25
C GLU A 57 -45.95 41.16 35.39
N VAL A 58 -46.47 39.93 35.32
CA VAL A 58 -45.58 38.73 35.21
C VAL A 58 -45.39 38.26 33.77
N GLY A 59 -46.38 38.49 32.90
CA GLY A 59 -46.34 38.02 31.51
C GLY A 59 -45.34 38.76 30.60
N ASP A 60 -45.09 40.05 30.83
CA ASP A 60 -44.22 40.83 29.94
C ASP A 60 -42.73 40.47 30.13
N PHE A 61 -42.30 40.13 31.34
CA PHE A 61 -40.92 39.71 31.58
C PHE A 61 -40.65 38.28 31.09
N GLU A 62 -41.61 37.36 31.26
CA GLU A 62 -41.53 36.01 30.70
C GLU A 62 -41.52 36.03 29.17
N ASN A 63 -42.36 36.87 28.54
CA ASN A 63 -42.40 37.01 27.08
C ASN A 63 -41.15 37.71 26.53
N ALA A 64 -40.61 38.72 27.22
CA ALA A 64 -39.34 39.34 26.84
C ALA A 64 -38.18 38.34 26.96
N LEU A 65 -38.11 37.58 28.04
CA LEU A 65 -37.07 36.58 28.23
C LEU A 65 -37.16 35.47 27.18
N LEU A 66 -38.36 34.95 26.87
CA LEU A 66 -38.56 33.94 25.82
C LEU A 66 -38.21 34.45 24.41
N THR A 67 -38.37 35.74 24.14
CA THR A 67 -38.12 36.32 22.80
C THR A 67 -36.64 36.65 22.59
N TRP A 68 -35.99 37.23 23.60
CA TRP A 68 -34.61 37.70 23.46
C TRP A 68 -33.56 36.64 23.75
N LEU A 69 -33.86 35.64 24.60
CA LEU A 69 -32.92 34.59 24.98
C LEU A 69 -32.49 33.70 23.79
N PRO A 70 -33.38 33.29 22.85
CA PRO A 70 -32.96 32.62 21.63
C PRO A 70 -32.07 33.51 20.75
N ILE A 71 -32.37 34.81 20.63
CA ILE A 71 -31.61 35.73 19.77
C ILE A 71 -30.22 35.96 20.34
N ILE A 72 -30.10 36.16 21.65
CA ILE A 72 -28.82 36.30 22.33
C ILE A 72 -28.05 34.98 22.27
N PHE A 73 -28.71 33.83 22.45
CA PHE A 73 -28.10 32.51 22.31
C PHE A 73 -27.57 32.29 20.89
N PHE A 74 -28.35 32.59 19.85
CA PHE A 74 -27.89 32.51 18.46
C PHE A 74 -26.75 33.50 18.17
N GLY A 75 -26.80 34.71 18.72
CA GLY A 75 -25.72 35.70 18.62
C GLY A 75 -24.42 35.19 19.25
N VAL A 76 -24.50 34.63 20.46
CA VAL A 76 -23.36 34.03 21.16
C VAL A 76 -22.83 32.81 20.39
N VAL A 77 -23.71 31.94 19.88
CA VAL A 77 -23.33 30.78 19.06
C VAL A 77 -22.63 31.22 17.77
N ILE A 78 -23.12 32.26 17.10
CA ILE A 78 -22.48 32.81 15.89
C ILE A 78 -21.10 33.39 16.24
N VAL A 79 -20.97 34.14 17.33
CA VAL A 79 -19.68 34.67 17.77
C VAL A 79 -18.71 33.54 18.11
N LEU A 80 -19.17 32.49 18.80
CA LEU A 80 -18.36 31.32 19.17
C LEU A 80 -17.98 30.50 17.92
N LEU A 81 -18.86 30.41 16.93
CA LEU A 81 -18.62 29.74 15.65
C LEU A 81 -17.62 30.52 14.78
N VAL A 82 -17.71 31.85 14.75
CA VAL A 82 -16.72 32.70 14.07
C VAL A 82 -15.37 32.65 14.80
N TRP A 83 -15.38 32.62 16.14
CA TRP A 83 -14.18 32.51 16.95
C TRP A 83 -13.47 31.16 16.74
N THR A 84 -14.22 30.05 16.69
CA THR A 84 -13.68 28.71 16.38
C THR A 84 -13.15 28.59 14.95
N ILE A 85 -13.82 29.18 13.95
CA ILE A 85 -13.30 29.22 12.57
C ILE A 85 -11.99 30.02 12.49
N ARG A 86 -11.85 31.10 13.27
CA ARG A 86 -10.63 31.91 13.31
C ARG A 86 -9.46 31.20 14.01
N PHE A 87 -9.75 30.35 14.98
CA PHE A 87 -8.78 29.50 15.67
C PHE A 87 -8.45 28.18 14.94
N MET A 88 -9.16 27.86 13.86
CA MET A 88 -8.86 26.68 13.06
C MET A 88 -7.49 26.87 12.41
N PRO A 89 -6.52 25.98 12.67
CA PRO A 89 -5.20 26.10 12.06
C PRO A 89 -5.37 25.97 10.54
N ARG A 90 -5.12 27.07 9.82
CA ARG A 90 -5.03 27.03 8.36
C ARG A 90 -3.98 26.00 8.00
N ALA A 91 -4.39 24.91 7.36
CA ALA A 91 -3.48 23.89 6.84
C ALA A 91 -2.46 24.63 5.97
N LYS A 92 -1.23 24.74 6.48
CA LYS A 92 -0.14 25.36 5.72
C LYS A 92 0.01 24.51 4.45
N PRO A 93 0.06 25.12 3.26
CA PRO A 93 0.24 24.34 2.05
C PRO A 93 1.51 23.51 2.24
N ALA A 94 1.43 22.21 2.00
CA ALA A 94 2.57 21.32 2.06
C ALA A 94 3.72 22.01 1.33
N ARG A 95 4.81 22.25 2.05
CA ARG A 95 6.05 22.72 1.43
C ARG A 95 6.46 21.57 0.53
N VAL A 96 6.42 21.79 -0.77
CA VAL A 96 7.07 20.91 -1.72
C VAL A 96 8.54 20.93 -1.33
N VAL A 97 8.97 19.86 -0.69
CA VAL A 97 10.33 19.74 -0.21
C VAL A 97 11.20 19.58 -1.44
N LYS A 98 11.97 20.60 -1.80
CA LYS A 98 13.19 20.38 -2.59
C LYS A 98 13.98 19.33 -1.82
N GLY A 99 14.14 18.14 -2.39
CA GLY A 99 14.78 17.02 -1.71
C GLY A 99 16.08 17.50 -1.06
N SER A 100 16.20 17.34 0.25
CA SER A 100 17.47 17.57 0.95
C SER A 100 18.53 16.69 0.30
N GLN A 101 19.67 17.30 -0.01
CA GLN A 101 20.85 16.74 -0.66
C GLN A 101 21.45 15.56 0.13
N VAL A 102 20.80 14.40 0.09
CA VAL A 102 21.57 13.15 0.06
C VAL A 102 21.70 12.85 -1.42
N GLU A 103 22.81 13.32 -2.00
CA GLU A 103 23.15 13.09 -3.41
C GLU A 103 23.44 11.60 -3.59
N VAL A 104 22.38 10.82 -3.81
CA VAL A 104 22.50 9.43 -4.24
C VAL A 104 23.10 9.46 -5.64
N SER A 105 24.31 8.95 -5.79
CA SER A 105 24.97 8.91 -7.09
C SER A 105 24.44 7.75 -7.94
N TRP A 106 24.59 7.85 -9.26
CA TRP A 106 24.27 6.76 -10.19
C TRP A 106 25.03 5.45 -9.87
N SER A 107 26.22 5.57 -9.28
CA SER A 107 27.06 4.46 -8.84
C SER A 107 26.62 3.81 -7.53
N ASP A 108 25.80 4.48 -6.71
CA ASP A 108 25.33 3.91 -5.43
C ASP A 108 24.14 2.96 -5.61
N VAL A 109 23.49 2.99 -6.78
CA VAL A 109 22.52 1.97 -7.16
C VAL A 109 23.29 0.79 -7.76
N ALA A 110 23.18 -0.41 -7.22
CA ALA A 110 23.87 -1.59 -7.73
C ALA A 110 22.89 -2.75 -7.99
N GLY A 111 23.24 -3.66 -8.90
CA GLY A 111 22.46 -4.87 -9.16
C GLY A 111 21.13 -4.65 -9.88
N LEU A 112 20.99 -3.55 -10.63
CA LEU A 112 19.79 -3.16 -11.39
C LEU A 112 20.18 -2.73 -12.82
N ASP A 113 21.02 -3.50 -13.49
CA ASP A 113 21.65 -3.08 -14.75
C ASP A 113 20.63 -2.93 -15.89
N GLU A 114 19.63 -3.81 -15.97
CA GLU A 114 18.55 -3.73 -16.96
C GLU A 114 17.68 -2.49 -16.74
N ALA A 115 17.26 -2.26 -15.49
CA ALA A 115 16.44 -1.09 -15.14
C ALA A 115 17.23 0.22 -15.32
N LYS A 116 18.54 0.21 -15.03
CA LYS A 116 19.43 1.35 -15.33
C LYS A 116 19.57 1.59 -16.82
N GLY A 117 19.69 0.54 -17.63
CA GLY A 117 19.76 0.64 -19.09
C GLY A 117 18.55 1.36 -19.68
N GLU A 118 17.34 0.96 -19.28
CA GLU A 118 16.09 1.61 -19.70
C GLU A 118 16.01 3.09 -19.27
N LEU A 119 16.51 3.40 -18.06
CA LEU A 119 16.47 4.77 -17.53
C LEU A 119 17.63 5.64 -18.00
N GLN A 120 18.69 5.06 -18.56
CA GLN A 120 19.83 5.80 -19.12
C GLN A 120 19.37 6.73 -20.25
N GLU A 121 18.42 6.30 -21.08
CA GLU A 121 17.83 7.13 -22.13
C GLU A 121 17.18 8.40 -21.55
N VAL A 122 16.52 8.29 -20.41
CA VAL A 122 15.83 9.39 -19.72
C VAL A 122 16.85 10.37 -19.14
N VAL A 123 17.93 9.85 -18.56
CA VAL A 123 19.05 10.65 -18.07
C VAL A 123 19.69 11.45 -19.19
N GLU A 124 20.02 10.81 -20.31
CA GLU A 124 20.62 11.45 -21.47
C GLU A 124 19.69 12.49 -22.10
N PHE A 125 18.39 12.19 -22.15
CA PHE A 125 17.39 13.10 -22.66
C PHE A 125 17.32 14.39 -21.85
N LEU A 126 17.22 14.28 -20.52
CA LEU A 126 17.15 15.44 -19.63
C LEU A 126 18.46 16.25 -19.65
N ARG A 127 19.59 15.61 -19.96
CA ARG A 127 20.91 16.26 -20.05
C ARG A 127 21.14 16.97 -21.39
N ASP A 128 20.77 16.36 -22.52
CA ASP A 128 20.95 16.92 -23.88
C ASP A 128 19.71 16.71 -24.76
N ARG A 129 18.64 17.41 -24.39
CA ARG A 129 17.36 17.41 -25.11
C ARG A 129 17.48 17.78 -26.59
N LYS A 130 18.31 18.78 -26.93
CA LYS A 130 18.45 19.31 -28.30
C LYS A 130 18.93 18.26 -29.29
N ARG A 131 19.70 17.27 -28.82
CA ARG A 131 20.11 16.12 -29.64
C ARG A 131 18.92 15.29 -30.09
N PHE A 132 17.98 15.00 -29.19
CA PHE A 132 16.81 14.17 -29.45
C PHE A 132 15.72 14.91 -30.23
N GLU A 133 15.50 16.20 -29.95
CA GLU A 133 14.52 17.01 -30.68
C GLU A 133 14.84 17.17 -32.16
N ARG A 134 16.12 17.29 -32.53
CA ARG A 134 16.56 17.36 -33.93
C ARG A 134 16.17 16.11 -34.73
N LEU A 135 16.02 14.98 -34.06
CA LEU A 135 15.64 13.71 -34.66
C LEU A 135 14.12 13.48 -34.59
N GLY A 136 13.35 14.42 -34.02
CA GLY A 136 11.90 14.29 -33.84
C GLY A 136 11.49 13.30 -32.75
N ALA A 137 12.43 12.86 -31.90
CA ALA A 137 12.12 11.95 -30.79
C ALA A 137 11.29 12.69 -29.73
N ARG A 138 10.27 11.99 -29.20
CA ARG A 138 9.42 12.48 -28.11
C ARG A 138 9.86 11.87 -26.79
N VAL A 139 9.77 12.68 -25.74
CA VAL A 139 10.10 12.25 -24.37
C VAL A 139 9.02 11.29 -23.89
N PRO A 140 9.39 10.17 -23.25
CA PRO A 140 8.43 9.43 -22.43
C PRO A 140 7.95 10.35 -21.29
N ARG A 141 6.64 10.49 -21.17
CA ARG A 141 6.04 11.45 -20.23
C ARG A 141 5.96 10.87 -18.84
N GLY A 142 5.70 9.57 -18.76
CA GLY A 142 5.51 8.84 -17.53
C GLY A 142 6.26 7.52 -17.55
N ILE A 143 7.07 7.32 -16.53
CA ILE A 143 7.77 6.05 -16.31
C ILE A 143 7.22 5.42 -15.04
N LEU A 144 6.73 4.20 -15.15
CA LEU A 144 6.27 3.42 -14.01
C LEU A 144 7.30 2.36 -13.64
N LEU A 145 7.91 2.52 -12.47
CA LEU A 145 8.77 1.52 -11.84
C LEU A 145 7.87 0.54 -11.09
N HIS A 146 7.90 -0.74 -11.46
CA HIS A 146 7.14 -1.77 -10.75
C HIS A 146 8.03 -2.91 -10.29
N GLY A 147 7.67 -3.55 -9.19
CA GLY A 147 8.41 -4.70 -8.66
C GLY A 147 8.21 -4.86 -7.16
N PRO A 148 8.77 -5.93 -6.56
CA PRO A 148 8.63 -6.20 -5.13
C PRO A 148 9.09 -5.02 -4.25
N PRO A 149 8.59 -4.90 -3.01
CA PRO A 149 9.10 -3.91 -2.07
C PRO A 149 10.59 -4.16 -1.80
N GLY A 150 11.34 -3.10 -1.44
CA GLY A 150 12.75 -3.25 -1.06
C GLY A 150 13.76 -3.41 -2.21
N THR A 151 13.32 -3.39 -3.48
CA THR A 151 14.24 -3.50 -4.65
C THR A 151 14.91 -2.18 -5.06
N GLY A 152 14.66 -1.07 -4.35
CA GLY A 152 15.35 0.20 -4.61
C GLY A 152 14.68 1.11 -5.64
N LYS A 153 13.39 0.96 -5.93
CA LYS A 153 12.62 1.84 -6.86
C LYS A 153 12.81 3.34 -6.56
N THR A 154 12.64 3.74 -5.29
CA THR A 154 12.80 5.13 -4.84
C THR A 154 14.25 5.60 -4.90
N LEU A 155 15.21 4.69 -4.68
CA LEU A 155 16.64 4.99 -4.79
C LEU A 155 17.03 5.23 -6.26
N LEU A 156 16.52 4.40 -7.16
CA LEU A 156 16.74 4.50 -8.60
C LEU A 156 16.19 5.83 -9.17
N ALA A 157 14.99 6.24 -8.77
CA ALA A 157 14.43 7.53 -9.18
C ALA A 157 15.29 8.73 -8.72
N LYS A 158 15.81 8.69 -7.49
CA LYS A 158 16.75 9.72 -6.99
C LYS A 158 18.05 9.74 -7.79
N ALA A 159 18.59 8.56 -8.12
CA ALA A 159 19.80 8.44 -8.92
C ALA A 159 19.62 8.99 -10.34
N VAL A 160 18.48 8.75 -11.00
CA VAL A 160 18.14 9.34 -12.31
C VAL A 160 18.15 10.86 -12.23
N ALA A 161 17.56 11.45 -11.19
CA ALA A 161 17.54 12.91 -11.01
C ALA A 161 18.93 13.48 -10.79
N SER A 162 19.75 12.83 -9.95
CA SER A 162 21.14 13.24 -9.72
C SER A 162 21.98 13.14 -11.00
N ALA A 163 21.86 12.05 -11.75
CA ALA A 163 22.61 11.82 -12.99
C ALA A 163 22.21 12.78 -14.13
N SER A 164 20.95 13.19 -14.18
CA SER A 164 20.44 14.14 -15.18
C SER A 164 20.67 15.61 -14.79
N GLY A 165 20.91 15.90 -13.51
CA GLY A 165 20.97 17.28 -12.99
C GLY A 165 19.60 17.97 -12.92
N ALA A 166 18.51 17.22 -13.05
CA ALA A 166 17.15 17.74 -12.98
C ALA A 166 16.69 17.96 -11.53
N ASN A 167 15.79 18.93 -11.32
CA ASN A 167 15.19 19.16 -9.99
C ASN A 167 14.30 17.97 -9.59
N PHE A 168 14.53 17.40 -8.40
CA PHE A 168 13.78 16.24 -7.93
C PHE A 168 12.66 16.62 -6.96
N TYR A 169 11.44 16.21 -7.28
CA TYR A 169 10.24 16.37 -6.47
C TYR A 169 9.69 15.01 -6.08
N SER A 170 9.62 14.70 -4.78
CA SER A 170 9.14 13.40 -4.30
C SER A 170 7.93 13.56 -3.42
N GLN A 171 6.86 12.81 -3.69
CA GLN A 171 5.66 12.72 -2.84
C GLN A 171 5.15 11.27 -2.83
N SER A 172 4.75 10.75 -1.66
CA SER A 172 3.97 9.49 -1.61
C SER A 172 2.54 9.77 -2.05
N ALA A 173 1.98 8.88 -2.86
CA ALA A 173 0.62 9.03 -3.36
C ALA A 173 -0.42 9.01 -2.25
N SER A 174 -0.15 8.31 -1.14
CA SER A 174 -0.99 8.31 0.05
C SER A 174 -1.24 9.72 0.61
N SER A 175 -0.29 10.65 0.42
CA SER A 175 -0.42 12.05 0.85
C SER A 175 -1.47 12.86 0.07
N PHE A 176 -1.97 12.33 -1.05
CA PHE A 176 -3.05 12.94 -1.81
C PHE A 176 -4.43 12.44 -1.38
N VAL A 177 -4.51 11.36 -0.61
CA VAL A 177 -5.77 10.82 -0.07
C VAL A 177 -6.08 11.53 1.24
N GLU A 178 -7.08 12.42 1.25
CA GLU A 178 -7.52 13.14 2.44
C GLU A 178 -9.03 13.06 2.63
N MET A 179 -9.49 13.35 3.86
CA MET A 179 -10.93 13.38 4.20
C MET A 179 -11.68 14.57 3.61
N PHE A 180 -10.97 15.62 3.21
CA PHE A 180 -11.59 16.86 2.72
C PHE A 180 -11.60 16.92 1.20
N ALA A 181 -12.76 17.32 0.69
CA ALA A 181 -13.01 17.29 -0.74
C ALA A 181 -12.06 18.17 -1.55
N GLY A 182 -11.44 17.60 -2.58
CA GLY A 182 -10.63 18.33 -3.55
C GLY A 182 -9.25 18.84 -3.07
N LEU A 183 -8.84 18.58 -1.81
CA LEU A 183 -7.48 18.93 -1.35
C LEU A 183 -6.40 18.12 -2.08
N GLY A 184 -6.64 16.84 -2.34
CA GLY A 184 -5.74 15.97 -3.11
C GLY A 184 -5.48 16.50 -4.52
N ALA A 185 -6.56 16.80 -5.25
CA ALA A 185 -6.49 17.40 -6.58
C ALA A 185 -5.72 18.75 -6.60
N ALA A 186 -5.94 19.62 -5.61
CA ALA A 186 -5.23 20.89 -5.52
C ALA A 186 -3.71 20.71 -5.27
N ARG A 187 -3.32 19.71 -4.48
CA ARG A 187 -1.89 19.38 -4.25
C ARG A 187 -1.21 18.88 -5.51
N ILE A 188 -1.88 18.01 -6.28
CA ILE A 188 -1.37 17.52 -7.55
C ILE A 188 -1.12 18.69 -8.51
N ARG A 189 -2.11 19.58 -8.69
CA ARG A 189 -1.92 20.79 -9.53
C ARG A 189 -0.71 21.61 -9.10
N LYS A 190 -0.61 21.88 -7.80
CA LYS A 190 0.49 22.67 -7.24
C LYS A 190 1.85 22.01 -7.45
N LEU A 191 1.95 20.69 -7.25
CA LEU A 191 3.18 19.92 -7.48
C LEU A 191 3.65 20.06 -8.94
N PHE A 192 2.73 19.87 -9.89
CA PHE A 192 3.04 19.99 -11.31
C PHE A 192 3.36 21.43 -11.72
N GLU A 193 2.66 22.44 -11.19
CA GLU A 193 2.98 23.85 -11.42
C GLU A 193 4.38 24.23 -10.92
N GLU A 194 4.77 23.76 -9.73
CA GLU A 194 6.10 24.04 -9.19
C GLU A 194 7.20 23.32 -9.97
N ALA A 195 6.97 22.08 -10.39
CA ALA A 195 7.90 21.35 -11.25
C ALA A 195 8.09 22.03 -12.61
N ARG A 196 7.00 22.48 -13.25
CA ARG A 196 7.06 23.24 -14.51
C ARG A 196 7.85 24.55 -14.38
N LYS A 197 7.73 25.26 -13.26
CA LYS A 197 8.49 26.51 -13.01
C LYS A 197 9.99 26.27 -12.83
N ASN A 198 10.39 25.09 -12.40
CA ASN A 198 11.79 24.73 -12.13
C ASN A 198 12.26 23.62 -13.09
N ALA A 199 11.75 23.59 -14.32
CA ALA A 199 12.24 22.72 -15.37
C ALA A 199 13.74 22.97 -15.66
N PRO A 200 14.56 21.93 -15.94
CA PRO A 200 14.20 20.51 -16.04
C PRO A 200 13.92 19.87 -14.67
N ALA A 201 12.87 19.06 -14.57
CA ALA A 201 12.40 18.48 -13.30
C ALA A 201 11.87 17.05 -13.44
N ILE A 202 12.04 16.26 -12.38
CA ILE A 202 11.48 14.93 -12.23
C ILE A 202 10.48 14.94 -11.07
N ILE A 203 9.25 14.53 -11.35
CA ILE A 203 8.22 14.31 -10.33
C ILE A 203 8.16 12.81 -10.02
N PHE A 204 8.56 12.41 -8.82
CA PHE A 204 8.46 11.05 -8.33
C PHE A 204 7.25 10.86 -7.40
N ILE A 205 6.36 9.95 -7.78
CA ILE A 205 5.18 9.55 -7.01
C ILE A 205 5.39 8.12 -6.48
N ASP A 206 5.66 7.99 -5.19
CA ASP A 206 5.82 6.67 -4.56
C ASP A 206 4.45 6.06 -4.20
N GLU A 207 4.38 4.74 -4.08
CA GLU A 207 3.16 3.99 -3.70
C GLU A 207 1.93 4.39 -4.54
N LEU A 208 2.08 4.44 -5.87
CA LEU A 208 1.02 4.85 -6.79
C LEU A 208 -0.25 4.00 -6.64
N ASP A 209 -0.11 2.75 -6.18
CA ASP A 209 -1.22 1.85 -5.84
C ASP A 209 -2.19 2.44 -4.82
N ALA A 210 -1.74 3.32 -3.92
CA ALA A 210 -2.62 4.00 -2.95
C ALA A 210 -3.68 4.90 -3.63
N VAL A 211 -3.35 5.56 -4.75
CA VAL A 211 -4.27 6.45 -5.50
C VAL A 211 -4.74 5.85 -6.83
N GLY A 212 -4.05 4.83 -7.32
CA GLY A 212 -4.21 4.30 -8.66
C GLY A 212 -5.02 3.02 -8.74
N THR A 213 -5.51 2.46 -7.62
CA THR A 213 -6.23 1.17 -7.63
C THR A 213 -7.54 1.24 -8.41
N ALA A 214 -7.80 0.22 -9.24
CA ALA A 214 -9.04 0.09 -10.01
C ALA A 214 -10.27 -0.13 -9.10
N ARG A 215 -11.39 0.48 -9.48
CA ARG A 215 -12.65 0.53 -8.72
C ARG A 215 -13.14 -0.85 -8.26
N ALA A 216 -13.51 -0.97 -6.97
CA ALA A 216 -14.51 -1.93 -6.51
C ALA A 216 -15.74 -1.14 -6.04
N GLY A 217 -16.87 -1.29 -6.72
CA GLY A 217 -18.03 -0.39 -6.64
C GLY A 217 -18.50 -0.06 -5.21
N GLY A 218 -18.34 1.21 -4.81
CA GLY A 218 -18.83 1.74 -3.54
C GLY A 218 -18.86 3.27 -3.51
N SER A 219 -19.97 3.85 -3.04
CA SER A 219 -20.28 5.30 -2.99
C SER A 219 -19.33 6.16 -2.13
N VAL A 220 -18.37 5.52 -1.44
CA VAL A 220 -17.45 6.15 -0.46
C VAL A 220 -16.16 6.67 -1.13
N HIS A 221 -15.86 6.32 -2.38
CA HIS A 221 -14.57 6.61 -3.02
C HIS A 221 -14.50 7.88 -3.90
N ARG A 222 -15.46 8.82 -3.78
CA ARG A 222 -15.53 9.99 -4.67
C ARG A 222 -14.29 10.89 -4.65
N GLU A 223 -13.61 11.02 -3.50
CA GLU A 223 -12.39 11.85 -3.39
C GLU A 223 -11.17 11.24 -4.04
N HIS A 224 -11.05 9.92 -3.90
CA HIS A 224 -10.01 9.14 -4.53
C HIS A 224 -10.12 9.24 -6.05
N ASP A 225 -11.34 9.07 -6.58
CA ASP A 225 -11.64 9.24 -8.00
C ASP A 225 -11.30 10.65 -8.50
N GLN A 226 -11.65 11.70 -7.75
CA GLN A 226 -11.35 13.07 -8.14
C GLN A 226 -9.84 13.33 -8.23
N THR A 227 -9.09 12.81 -7.26
CA THR A 227 -7.64 12.94 -7.16
C THR A 227 -6.94 12.19 -8.29
N LEU A 228 -7.36 10.96 -8.58
CA LEU A 228 -6.86 10.16 -9.70
C LEU A 228 -7.14 10.84 -11.04
N ASN A 229 -8.38 11.29 -11.28
CA ASN A 229 -8.72 11.99 -12.51
C ASN A 229 -7.91 13.29 -12.69
N GLN A 230 -7.63 14.02 -11.61
CA GLN A 230 -6.76 15.18 -11.69
C GLN A 230 -5.32 14.81 -12.10
N LEU A 231 -4.78 13.70 -11.57
CA LEU A 231 -3.48 13.20 -12.00
C LEU A 231 -3.47 12.88 -13.50
N LEU A 232 -4.52 12.21 -14.00
CA LEU A 232 -4.67 11.91 -15.43
C LEU A 232 -4.71 13.17 -16.29
N VAL A 233 -5.42 14.21 -15.84
CA VAL A 233 -5.48 15.51 -16.55
C VAL A 233 -4.12 16.19 -16.59
N GLU A 234 -3.34 16.16 -15.51
CA GLU A 234 -1.99 16.73 -15.53
C GLU A 234 -1.03 15.92 -16.41
N LEU A 235 -1.14 14.59 -16.43
CA LEU A 235 -0.34 13.71 -17.30
C LEU A 235 -0.67 13.93 -18.79
N ASP A 236 -1.94 14.09 -19.14
CA ASP A 236 -2.37 14.38 -20.52
C ASP A 236 -2.02 15.83 -20.91
N GLY A 237 -2.00 16.74 -19.93
CA GLY A 237 -1.77 18.17 -20.10
C GLY A 237 -0.35 18.57 -20.48
N PHE A 238 0.63 17.65 -20.48
CA PHE A 238 1.98 17.96 -20.92
C PHE A 238 2.03 18.34 -22.41
N GLY A 239 2.72 19.42 -22.73
CA GLY A 239 3.13 19.73 -24.10
C GLY A 239 4.32 18.86 -24.52
N SER A 240 4.58 18.74 -25.82
CA SER A 240 5.87 18.19 -26.30
C SER A 240 7.08 19.06 -25.91
N ARG A 241 6.83 20.27 -25.40
CA ARG A 241 7.83 21.27 -25.01
C ARG A 241 8.19 21.25 -23.53
N ASP A 242 7.48 20.53 -22.68
CA ASP A 242 7.76 20.53 -21.25
C ASP A 242 8.98 19.66 -20.91
N GLU A 243 9.88 20.15 -20.05
CA GLU A 243 11.07 19.43 -19.56
C GLU A 243 10.80 18.74 -18.22
N VAL A 244 9.60 18.17 -18.10
CA VAL A 244 9.15 17.50 -16.89
C VAL A 244 8.87 16.04 -17.20
N VAL A 245 9.52 15.16 -16.45
CA VAL A 245 9.29 13.71 -16.53
C VAL A 245 8.61 13.25 -15.24
N VAL A 246 7.54 12.48 -15.36
CA VAL A 246 6.86 11.89 -14.21
C VAL A 246 7.36 10.45 -14.04
N MET A 247 7.87 10.13 -12.86
CA MET A 247 8.21 8.78 -12.45
C MET A 247 7.26 8.35 -11.35
N ALA A 248 6.79 7.11 -11.37
CA ALA A 248 5.99 6.55 -10.30
C ALA A 248 6.50 5.17 -9.89
N ALA A 249 6.31 4.80 -8.64
CA ALA A 249 6.62 3.46 -8.15
C ALA A 249 5.34 2.75 -7.68
N SER A 250 5.22 1.47 -8.01
CA SER A 250 4.16 0.60 -7.50
C SER A 250 4.71 -0.79 -7.16
N ASN A 251 4.15 -1.42 -6.13
CA ASN A 251 4.44 -2.82 -5.81
C ASN A 251 3.50 -3.79 -6.55
N ARG A 252 2.34 -3.29 -7.02
CA ARG A 252 1.25 -4.07 -7.59
C ARG A 252 0.78 -3.43 -8.89
N LEU A 253 1.40 -3.82 -10.00
CA LEU A 253 1.05 -3.31 -11.33
C LEU A 253 -0.39 -3.70 -11.72
N GLN A 254 -0.79 -4.92 -11.37
CA GLN A 254 -2.08 -5.51 -11.70
C GLN A 254 -3.29 -4.83 -11.02
N ASP A 255 -3.05 -4.10 -9.93
CA ASP A 255 -4.10 -3.39 -9.19
C ASP A 255 -4.38 -2.01 -9.79
N LEU A 256 -3.47 -1.46 -10.59
CA LEU A 256 -3.58 -0.10 -11.11
C LEU A 256 -4.68 0.03 -12.17
N ASP A 257 -5.32 1.19 -12.21
CA ASP A 257 -6.30 1.55 -13.22
C ASP A 257 -5.63 1.52 -14.60
N PRO A 258 -6.15 0.72 -15.56
CA PRO A 258 -5.63 0.66 -16.92
C PRO A 258 -5.55 2.02 -17.61
N ALA A 259 -6.32 3.02 -17.16
CA ALA A 259 -6.25 4.39 -17.65
C ALA A 259 -4.87 5.02 -17.41
N LEU A 260 -4.17 4.71 -16.31
CA LEU A 260 -2.83 5.22 -16.02
C LEU A 260 -1.78 4.68 -17.00
N LEU A 261 -1.96 3.44 -17.47
CA LEU A 261 -1.02 2.72 -18.33
C LEU A 261 -1.21 3.01 -19.83
N ARG A 262 -2.14 3.92 -20.20
CA ARG A 262 -2.39 4.25 -21.60
C ARG A 262 -1.25 5.10 -22.17
N PRO A 263 -0.95 4.97 -23.48
CA PRO A 263 0.04 5.81 -24.16
C PRO A 263 -0.23 7.31 -23.92
N GLY A 264 0.82 8.05 -23.60
CA GLY A 264 0.76 9.48 -23.24
C GLY A 264 0.73 9.76 -21.73
N ARG A 265 0.56 8.73 -20.90
CA ARG A 265 0.62 8.77 -19.43
C ARG A 265 1.84 8.00 -18.95
N PHE A 266 1.68 6.86 -18.27
CA PHE A 266 2.77 5.95 -17.97
C PHE A 266 3.01 4.99 -19.14
N ASP A 267 3.64 5.52 -20.18
CA ASP A 267 3.93 4.82 -21.43
C ASP A 267 5.13 3.86 -21.32
N ARG A 268 6.08 4.14 -20.43
CA ARG A 268 7.21 3.25 -20.12
C ARG A 268 6.95 2.51 -18.81
N GLN A 269 7.09 1.20 -18.84
CA GLN A 269 7.01 0.33 -17.66
C GLN A 269 8.37 -0.35 -17.49
N VAL A 270 8.99 -0.12 -16.34
CA VAL A 270 10.32 -0.66 -16.02
C VAL A 270 10.17 -1.59 -14.82
N LEU A 271 10.47 -2.87 -15.03
CA LEU A 271 10.49 -3.87 -13.98
C LEU A 271 11.78 -3.72 -13.16
N VAL A 272 11.64 -3.51 -11.86
CA VAL A 272 12.73 -3.50 -10.89
C VAL A 272 12.70 -4.82 -10.13
N SER A 273 13.35 -5.82 -10.73
CA SER A 273 13.44 -7.18 -10.21
C SER A 273 14.32 -7.28 -8.96
N PRO A 274 14.13 -8.31 -8.12
CA PRO A 274 15.13 -8.69 -7.13
C PRO A 274 16.50 -8.96 -7.79
N PRO A 275 17.60 -8.65 -7.09
CA PRO A 275 18.95 -8.80 -7.63
C PRO A 275 19.36 -10.27 -7.79
N ASP A 276 20.14 -10.53 -8.84
CA ASP A 276 20.86 -11.80 -9.06
C ASP A 276 22.09 -11.91 -8.13
N VAL A 277 22.82 -13.03 -8.17
CA VAL A 277 24.01 -13.25 -7.32
C VAL A 277 25.04 -12.12 -7.48
N SER A 278 25.31 -11.70 -8.72
CA SER A 278 26.28 -10.62 -9.01
C SER A 278 25.79 -9.28 -8.48
N GLY A 279 24.51 -8.98 -8.68
CA GLY A 279 23.83 -7.80 -8.16
C GLY A 279 23.84 -7.76 -6.64
N ARG A 280 23.57 -8.88 -5.97
CA ARG A 280 23.64 -8.99 -4.50
C ARG A 280 25.05 -8.71 -3.99
N GLN A 281 26.08 -9.27 -4.62
CA GLN A 281 27.49 -8.98 -4.27
C GLN A 281 27.79 -7.48 -4.42
N SER A 282 27.32 -6.86 -5.51
CA SER A 282 27.51 -5.43 -5.76
C SER A 282 26.78 -4.56 -4.73
N ILE A 283 25.56 -4.93 -4.35
CA ILE A 283 24.77 -4.24 -3.30
C ILE A 283 25.46 -4.38 -1.94
N LEU A 284 25.96 -5.58 -1.60
CA LEU A 284 26.74 -5.80 -0.38
C LEU A 284 28.00 -4.92 -0.36
N ALA A 285 28.71 -4.80 -1.49
CA ALA A 285 29.89 -3.93 -1.60
C ALA A 285 29.55 -2.44 -1.37
N VAL A 286 28.40 -1.97 -1.86
CA VAL A 286 27.92 -0.59 -1.60
C VAL A 286 27.63 -0.40 -0.10
N HIS A 287 26.90 -1.33 0.52
CA HIS A 287 26.49 -1.20 1.94
C HIS A 287 27.57 -1.54 2.97
N THR A 288 28.73 -2.02 2.52
CA THR A 288 29.91 -2.30 3.35
C THR A 288 31.05 -1.31 3.15
N ARG A 289 30.95 -0.41 2.16
CA ARG A 289 31.98 0.61 1.83
C ARG A 289 32.45 1.41 3.04
N ASP A 290 31.52 1.82 3.90
CA ASP A 290 31.78 2.65 5.08
C ASP A 290 31.91 1.83 6.38
N LYS A 291 32.11 0.49 6.28
CA LYS A 291 32.18 -0.41 7.44
C LYS A 291 33.56 -1.06 7.55
N PRO A 292 34.15 -1.15 8.77
CA PRO A 292 35.42 -1.82 8.96
C PRO A 292 35.23 -3.34 8.87
N LEU A 293 35.51 -3.91 7.70
CA LEU A 293 35.50 -5.35 7.50
C LEU A 293 36.85 -5.97 7.90
N ALA A 294 36.80 -7.16 8.48
CA ALA A 294 37.98 -8.00 8.68
C ALA A 294 38.36 -8.72 7.37
N ALA A 295 39.62 -9.16 7.29
CA ALA A 295 40.16 -9.79 6.08
C ALA A 295 39.55 -11.16 5.73
N ASP A 296 38.85 -11.79 6.67
CA ASP A 296 38.16 -13.07 6.51
C ASP A 296 36.77 -12.95 5.86
N VAL A 297 36.27 -11.73 5.61
CA VAL A 297 34.94 -11.51 5.06
C VAL A 297 34.93 -11.78 3.55
N ASP A 298 34.13 -12.77 3.14
CA ASP A 298 33.87 -13.10 1.73
C ASP A 298 32.44 -12.69 1.34
N LEU A 299 32.31 -11.51 0.72
CA LEU A 299 31.02 -11.01 0.25
C LEU A 299 30.42 -11.84 -0.89
N ALA A 300 31.23 -12.58 -1.65
CA ALA A 300 30.72 -13.46 -2.70
C ALA A 300 30.06 -14.69 -2.08
N HIS A 301 30.61 -15.21 -0.98
CA HIS A 301 29.97 -16.26 -0.19
C HIS A 301 28.64 -15.79 0.40
N VAL A 302 28.63 -14.61 1.03
CA VAL A 302 27.40 -14.01 1.58
C VAL A 302 26.35 -13.82 0.49
N ALA A 303 26.72 -13.30 -0.68
CA ALA A 303 25.79 -13.10 -1.80
C ALA A 303 25.07 -14.39 -2.23
N LYS A 304 25.80 -15.52 -2.28
CA LYS A 304 25.23 -16.84 -2.60
C LYS A 304 24.26 -17.32 -1.52
N GLN A 305 24.60 -17.14 -0.24
CA GLN A 305 23.73 -17.51 0.87
C GLN A 305 22.45 -16.65 0.93
N THR A 306 22.49 -15.43 0.41
CA THR A 306 21.36 -14.48 0.42
C THR A 306 20.40 -14.60 -0.76
N ALA A 307 20.24 -15.82 -1.31
CA ALA A 307 19.30 -16.10 -2.39
C ALA A 307 17.88 -15.59 -2.06
N GLY A 308 17.27 -14.88 -3.00
CA GLY A 308 15.92 -14.31 -2.86
C GLY A 308 15.80 -13.05 -1.99
N LEU A 309 16.87 -12.58 -1.35
CA LEU A 309 16.84 -11.33 -0.58
C LEU A 309 16.82 -10.09 -1.49
N THR A 310 16.07 -9.07 -1.08
CA THR A 310 16.00 -7.78 -1.79
C THR A 310 17.16 -6.86 -1.38
N GLY A 311 17.37 -5.76 -2.12
CA GLY A 311 18.41 -4.79 -1.78
C GLY A 311 18.25 -4.20 -0.37
N ALA A 312 17.02 -3.95 0.07
CA ALA A 312 16.73 -3.50 1.43
C ALA A 312 17.09 -4.56 2.49
N ASP A 313 16.84 -5.84 2.20
CA ASP A 313 17.20 -6.94 3.10
C ASP A 313 18.72 -7.08 3.22
N LEU A 314 19.46 -6.91 2.13
CA LEU A 314 20.93 -6.92 2.14
C LEU A 314 21.52 -5.73 2.88
N ALA A 315 20.93 -4.54 2.74
CA ALA A 315 21.30 -3.37 3.53
C ALA A 315 21.10 -3.63 5.02
N ASN A 316 19.97 -4.25 5.38
CA ASN A 316 19.67 -4.66 6.75
C ASN A 316 20.63 -5.74 7.26
N LEU A 317 20.98 -6.74 6.44
CA LEU A 317 21.97 -7.77 6.77
C LEU A 317 23.32 -7.14 7.14
N CYS A 318 23.82 -6.23 6.30
CA CYS A 318 25.07 -5.53 6.57
C CYS A 318 24.99 -4.69 7.85
N ASN A 319 23.81 -4.13 8.18
CA ASN A 319 23.61 -3.35 9.39
C ASN A 319 23.58 -4.24 10.64
N GLU A 320 22.86 -5.35 10.59
CA GLU A 320 22.79 -6.34 11.68
C GLU A 320 24.16 -6.96 11.97
N ALA A 321 24.95 -7.27 10.93
CA ALA A 321 26.34 -7.75 11.12
C ALA A 321 27.18 -6.74 11.92
N ALA A 322 27.05 -5.44 11.62
CA ALA A 322 27.73 -4.39 12.38
C ALA A 322 27.23 -4.30 13.83
N ILE A 323 25.93 -4.51 14.07
CA ILE A 323 25.37 -4.54 15.43
C ILE A 323 25.91 -5.75 16.22
N PHE A 324 26.07 -6.92 15.60
CA PHE A 324 26.67 -8.10 16.24
C PHE A 324 28.13 -7.85 16.62
N ALA A 325 28.93 -7.31 15.70
CA ALA A 325 30.32 -6.92 15.97
C ALA A 325 30.39 -5.90 17.11
N GLY A 326 29.54 -4.87 17.08
CA GLY A 326 29.48 -3.84 18.14
C GLY A 326 29.09 -4.38 19.51
N ARG A 327 28.16 -5.34 19.58
CA ARG A 327 27.75 -5.99 20.83
C ARG A 327 28.85 -6.81 21.49
N SER A 328 29.76 -7.38 20.70
CA SER A 328 30.92 -8.12 21.20
C SER A 328 32.11 -7.21 21.52
N GLY A 329 32.01 -5.90 21.26
CA GLY A 329 33.11 -4.95 21.39
C GLY A 329 34.20 -5.12 20.34
N ALA A 330 33.90 -5.79 19.22
CA ALA A 330 34.86 -5.98 18.13
C ALA A 330 35.11 -4.66 17.37
N GLN A 331 36.35 -4.49 16.89
CA GLN A 331 36.73 -3.34 16.06
C GLN A 331 36.45 -3.53 14.57
N TYR A 332 36.31 -4.79 14.14
CA TYR A 332 36.08 -5.17 12.74
C TYR A 332 34.94 -6.18 12.68
N ILE A 333 34.14 -6.10 11.61
CA ILE A 333 33.06 -7.04 11.30
C ILE A 333 33.68 -8.28 10.66
N ARG A 334 33.42 -9.46 11.21
CA ARG A 334 33.94 -10.76 10.73
C ARG A 334 32.88 -11.53 9.96
N GLN A 335 33.30 -12.59 9.27
CA GLN A 335 32.37 -13.47 8.55
C GLN A 335 31.29 -14.04 9.48
N THR A 336 31.66 -14.40 10.71
CA THR A 336 30.73 -14.92 11.73
C THR A 336 29.60 -13.96 12.10
N ASP A 337 29.83 -12.64 11.97
CA ASP A 337 28.82 -11.63 12.25
C ASP A 337 27.77 -11.57 11.12
N PHE A 338 28.19 -11.80 9.87
CA PHE A 338 27.27 -11.95 8.74
C PHE A 338 26.44 -13.22 8.86
N ASP A 339 27.05 -14.34 9.27
CA ASP A 339 26.32 -15.59 9.51
C ASP A 339 25.26 -15.42 10.61
N ALA A 340 25.62 -14.75 11.71
CA ALA A 340 24.70 -14.45 12.80
C ALA A 340 23.57 -13.48 12.38
N ALA A 341 23.89 -12.49 11.54
CA ALA A 341 22.92 -11.57 10.97
C ALA A 341 21.94 -12.29 10.02
N MET A 342 22.44 -13.21 9.21
CA MET A 342 21.61 -14.01 8.30
C MET A 342 20.63 -14.90 9.07
N GLU A 343 21.11 -15.58 10.12
CA GLU A 343 20.24 -16.35 11.01
C GLU A 343 19.15 -15.50 11.67
N ARG A 344 19.46 -14.24 11.98
CA ARG A 344 18.50 -13.31 12.56
C ARG A 344 17.44 -12.86 11.55
N ILE A 345 17.81 -12.67 10.29
CA ILE A 345 16.86 -12.27 9.23
C ILE A 345 15.94 -13.45 8.90
N VAL A 346 16.50 -14.65 8.71
CA VAL A 346 15.72 -15.83 8.29
C VAL A 346 14.93 -16.43 9.45
N GLY A 347 15.56 -16.63 10.62
CA GLY A 347 14.94 -17.31 11.77
C GLY A 347 14.33 -16.38 12.81
N GLY A 348 14.58 -15.07 12.73
CA GLY A 348 14.11 -14.10 13.70
C GLY A 348 14.92 -14.04 15.01
N LEU A 349 14.33 -13.40 16.03
CA LEU A 349 14.94 -13.21 17.34
C LEU A 349 15.16 -14.55 18.07
N GLN A 350 16.40 -14.80 18.51
CA GLN A 350 16.69 -15.94 19.37
C GLN A 350 15.94 -15.80 20.70
N GLN A 351 15.13 -16.79 21.05
CA GLN A 351 14.40 -16.83 22.30
C GLN A 351 15.09 -17.80 23.26
N ARG A 352 15.29 -17.35 24.51
CA ARG A 352 15.72 -18.24 25.59
C ARG A 352 14.49 -18.91 26.20
N ARG A 353 13.99 -19.96 25.53
CA ARG A 353 12.92 -20.79 26.08
C ARG A 353 13.50 -21.86 26.99
N VAL A 354 12.84 -22.11 28.12
CA VAL A 354 13.16 -23.26 28.97
C VAL A 354 12.48 -24.47 28.35
N VAL A 355 13.27 -25.30 27.67
CA VAL A 355 12.81 -26.52 27.02
C VAL A 355 13.17 -27.71 27.90
N SER A 356 12.22 -28.61 28.16
CA SER A 356 12.48 -29.82 28.94
C SER A 356 13.42 -30.79 28.21
N GLU A 357 14.14 -31.66 28.93
CA GLU A 357 15.03 -32.64 28.29
C GLU A 357 14.29 -33.59 27.34
N LYS A 358 13.01 -33.90 27.64
CA LYS A 358 12.15 -34.67 26.75
C LYS A 358 11.88 -33.93 25.44
N GLU A 359 11.51 -32.66 25.50
CA GLU A 359 11.24 -31.84 24.32
C GLU A 359 12.51 -31.58 23.51
N LYS A 360 13.65 -31.30 24.16
CA LYS A 360 14.94 -31.17 23.48
C LYS A 360 15.30 -32.44 22.71
N ARG A 361 15.07 -33.61 23.29
CA ARG A 361 15.31 -34.89 22.62
C ARG A 361 14.41 -35.05 21.40
N ILE A 362 13.12 -34.73 21.51
CA ILE A 362 12.19 -34.81 20.37
C ILE A 362 12.63 -33.86 19.26
N LEU A 363 12.92 -32.60 19.58
CA LEU A 363 13.40 -31.60 18.63
C LEU A 363 14.72 -32.01 17.96
N ALA A 364 15.66 -32.58 18.72
CA ALA A 364 16.93 -33.04 18.17
C ALA A 364 16.74 -34.13 17.10
N TYR A 365 15.86 -35.11 17.33
CA TYR A 365 15.55 -36.12 16.33
C TYR A 365 14.75 -35.57 15.15
N HIS A 366 13.86 -34.60 15.40
CA HIS A 366 13.10 -33.92 14.37
C HIS A 366 14.02 -33.15 13.40
N GLU A 367 14.87 -32.27 13.92
CA GLU A 367 15.84 -31.52 13.10
C GLU A 367 16.87 -32.44 12.44
N ALA A 368 17.32 -33.48 13.15
CA ALA A 368 18.20 -34.49 12.56
C ALA A 368 17.53 -35.21 11.38
N GLY A 369 16.22 -35.45 11.44
CA GLY A 369 15.43 -36.01 10.33
C GLY A 369 15.55 -35.15 9.08
N HIS A 370 15.27 -33.84 9.21
CA HIS A 370 15.43 -32.89 8.11
C HIS A 370 16.86 -32.85 7.57
N ALA A 371 17.85 -32.76 8.46
CA ALA A 371 19.25 -32.67 8.07
C ALA A 371 19.73 -33.93 7.32
N VAL A 372 19.38 -35.12 7.83
CA VAL A 372 19.75 -36.39 7.20
C VAL A 372 19.07 -36.54 5.84
N MET A 373 17.76 -36.28 5.76
CA MET A 373 17.05 -36.41 4.48
C MET A 373 17.51 -35.38 3.45
N SER A 374 17.81 -34.15 3.86
CA SER A 374 18.38 -33.13 2.97
C SER A 374 19.76 -33.56 2.45
N HIS A 375 20.59 -34.16 3.30
CA HIS A 375 21.89 -34.69 2.87
C HIS A 375 21.75 -35.88 1.91
N LEU A 376 20.76 -36.75 2.11
CA LEU A 376 20.53 -37.93 1.26
C LEU A 376 19.88 -37.60 -0.08
N THR A 377 19.01 -36.59 -0.14
CA THR A 377 18.32 -36.14 -1.37
C THR A 377 19.22 -35.33 -2.30
N GLY A 378 20.43 -34.95 -1.86
CA GLY A 378 21.50 -34.45 -2.73
C GLY A 378 21.63 -32.92 -2.82
N GLU A 379 22.17 -32.43 -3.94
CA GLU A 379 22.66 -31.05 -4.12
C GLU A 379 21.58 -29.95 -4.14
N LEU A 380 20.30 -30.30 -4.14
CA LEU A 380 19.20 -29.33 -4.20
C LEU A 380 19.17 -28.41 -2.98
N PHE A 381 19.40 -28.99 -1.79
CA PHE A 381 19.24 -28.32 -0.51
C PHE A 381 20.34 -28.74 0.47
N PRO A 382 21.60 -28.33 0.23
CA PRO A 382 22.69 -28.68 1.13
C PRO A 382 22.44 -28.09 2.52
N VAL A 383 22.55 -28.94 3.54
CA VAL A 383 22.43 -28.52 4.94
C VAL A 383 23.62 -27.65 5.30
N GLN A 384 23.36 -26.39 5.65
CA GLN A 384 24.40 -25.51 6.18
C GLN A 384 24.48 -25.59 7.70
N LYS A 385 23.32 -25.66 8.37
CA LYS A 385 23.25 -25.70 9.82
C LYS A 385 21.96 -26.34 10.29
N ALA A 386 22.05 -27.21 11.29
CA ALA A 386 20.91 -27.71 12.03
C ALA A 386 21.04 -27.31 13.50
N THR A 387 19.98 -26.78 14.09
CA THR A 387 20.00 -26.33 15.49
C THR A 387 18.66 -26.55 16.18
N ILE A 388 18.72 -26.92 17.46
CA ILE A 388 17.56 -27.05 18.35
C ILE A 388 17.33 -25.79 19.19
N VAL A 389 18.02 -24.71 18.88
CA VAL A 389 17.89 -23.43 19.58
C VAL A 389 16.75 -22.63 18.96
N SER A 390 15.72 -22.35 19.76
CA SER A 390 14.53 -21.65 19.30
C SER A 390 14.82 -20.23 18.80
N ARG A 391 14.27 -19.88 17.64
CA ARG A 391 14.28 -18.54 17.06
C ARG A 391 12.90 -18.19 16.53
N GLY A 392 12.44 -16.97 16.83
CA GLY A 392 11.11 -16.51 16.43
C GLY A 392 10.03 -17.46 16.95
N GLU A 393 9.23 -17.99 16.02
CA GLU A 393 8.17 -18.97 16.30
C GLU A 393 8.67 -20.42 16.24
N ALA A 394 9.85 -20.67 15.65
CA ALA A 394 10.43 -22.01 15.49
C ALA A 394 11.15 -22.49 16.75
N LEU A 395 10.93 -23.77 17.12
CA LEU A 395 11.55 -24.42 18.29
C LEU A 395 12.94 -25.00 17.98
N GLY A 396 13.16 -25.36 16.72
CA GLY A 396 14.41 -25.77 16.09
C GLY A 396 14.30 -25.45 14.60
N TYR A 397 15.42 -25.49 13.88
CA TYR A 397 15.40 -25.33 12.43
C TYR A 397 16.64 -25.93 11.77
N THR A 398 16.45 -26.34 10.52
CA THR A 398 17.50 -26.77 9.59
C THR A 398 17.58 -25.77 8.45
N LEU A 399 18.72 -25.07 8.32
CA LEU A 399 18.98 -24.13 7.24
C LEU A 399 19.52 -24.88 6.03
N ASN A 400 18.68 -24.90 5.01
CA ASN A 400 19.04 -25.36 3.67
C ASN A 400 19.08 -24.13 2.77
N LEU A 401 20.26 -23.81 2.26
CA LEU A 401 20.43 -22.69 1.33
C LEU A 401 20.72 -23.27 -0.05
N PRO A 402 19.95 -22.90 -1.09
CA PRO A 402 20.22 -23.39 -2.43
C PRO A 402 21.59 -22.92 -2.89
N ALA A 403 22.31 -23.78 -3.62
CA ALA A 403 23.64 -23.45 -4.14
C ALA A 403 23.58 -22.41 -5.28
N GLU A 404 22.45 -22.37 -6.00
CA GLU A 404 22.23 -21.54 -7.19
C GLU A 404 20.79 -21.02 -7.20
N ASP A 405 20.59 -19.82 -7.78
CA ASP A 405 19.26 -19.27 -8.04
C ASP A 405 18.63 -20.05 -9.21
N ARG A 406 17.72 -20.99 -8.90
CA ARG A 406 16.99 -21.80 -9.89
C ARG A 406 15.57 -21.27 -10.08
N TYR A 407 15.13 -21.15 -11.34
CA TYR A 407 13.78 -20.69 -11.69
C TYR A 407 12.86 -21.83 -12.17
N LEU A 408 13.44 -22.95 -12.57
CA LEU A 408 12.72 -24.12 -13.08
C LEU A 408 13.02 -25.29 -12.17
N HIS A 409 11.96 -26.01 -11.80
CA HIS A 409 12.03 -27.20 -10.97
C HIS A 409 11.41 -28.39 -11.69
N THR A 410 12.05 -29.55 -11.58
CA THR A 410 11.46 -30.79 -12.10
C THR A 410 10.50 -31.39 -11.07
N ARG A 411 9.67 -32.34 -11.53
CA ARG A 411 8.75 -33.06 -10.64
C ARG A 411 9.54 -33.83 -9.57
N GLU A 412 10.68 -34.39 -9.94
CA GLU A 412 11.57 -35.15 -9.05
C GLU A 412 12.10 -34.25 -7.93
N GLU A 413 12.56 -33.04 -8.26
CA GLU A 413 13.03 -32.07 -7.26
C GLU A 413 11.94 -31.68 -6.25
N PHE A 414 10.69 -31.55 -6.70
CA PHE A 414 9.57 -31.30 -5.79
C PHE A 414 9.27 -32.50 -4.88
N VAL A 415 9.38 -33.73 -5.39
CA VAL A 415 9.23 -34.94 -4.57
C VAL A 415 10.34 -35.01 -3.52
N ASP A 416 11.57 -34.67 -3.89
CA ASP A 416 12.70 -34.60 -2.95
C ASP A 416 12.47 -33.55 -1.86
N LEU A 417 11.99 -32.35 -2.23
CA LEU A 417 11.62 -31.31 -1.29
C LEU A 417 10.51 -31.76 -0.32
N MET A 418 9.47 -32.43 -0.83
CA MET A 418 8.41 -33.00 0.02
C MET A 418 8.96 -34.06 0.99
N MET A 419 9.90 -34.91 0.54
CA MET A 419 10.55 -35.89 1.42
C MET A 419 11.33 -35.21 2.55
N VAL A 420 12.03 -34.11 2.26
CA VAL A 420 12.74 -33.32 3.27
C VAL A 420 11.77 -32.72 4.29
N PHE A 421 10.65 -32.13 3.87
CA PHE A 421 9.66 -31.58 4.81
C PHE A 421 9.00 -32.66 5.67
N LEU A 422 8.75 -33.86 5.13
CA LEU A 422 8.16 -34.96 5.92
C LEU A 422 9.16 -35.66 6.86
N ALA A 423 10.46 -35.41 6.68
CA ALA A 423 11.53 -36.11 7.37
C ALA A 423 11.52 -35.94 8.90
N GLY A 424 11.27 -34.72 9.39
CA GLY A 424 11.24 -34.45 10.84
C GLY A 424 10.16 -35.26 11.55
N ARG A 425 8.95 -35.27 10.99
CA ARG A 425 7.85 -36.11 11.49
C ARG A 425 8.14 -37.60 11.37
N ALA A 426 8.73 -38.03 10.26
CA ALA A 426 9.10 -39.44 10.07
C ALA A 426 10.12 -39.90 11.12
N ALA A 427 11.13 -39.07 11.42
CA ALA A 427 12.12 -39.35 12.45
C ALA A 427 11.48 -39.51 13.84
N GLU A 428 10.52 -38.64 14.20
CA GLU A 428 9.76 -38.79 15.44
C GLU A 428 9.01 -40.13 15.51
N GLN A 429 8.32 -40.48 14.43
CA GLN A 429 7.54 -41.72 14.36
C GLN A 429 8.43 -42.96 14.46
N VAL A 430 9.58 -42.99 13.81
CA VAL A 430 10.51 -44.12 13.83
C VAL A 430 11.14 -44.30 15.22
N VAL A 431 11.59 -43.20 15.85
CA VAL A 431 12.36 -43.27 17.11
C VAL A 431 11.46 -43.37 18.34
N PHE A 432 10.32 -42.68 18.36
CA PHE A 432 9.44 -42.61 19.54
C PHE A 432 8.13 -43.38 19.38
N GLY A 433 7.79 -43.84 18.16
CA GLY A 433 6.51 -44.50 17.88
C GLY A 433 5.29 -43.58 18.05
N ARG A 434 5.51 -42.26 18.16
CA ARG A 434 4.49 -41.23 18.38
C ARG A 434 4.88 -39.98 17.62
N ILE A 435 3.88 -39.21 17.23
CA ILE A 435 4.04 -37.94 16.52
C ILE A 435 3.62 -36.78 17.42
N THR A 436 4.26 -35.62 17.23
CA THR A 436 3.89 -34.39 17.91
C THR A 436 3.22 -33.39 16.97
N ASN A 437 2.79 -32.26 17.52
CA ASN A 437 2.29 -31.10 16.76
C ASN A 437 3.42 -30.20 16.22
N GLY A 438 4.69 -30.54 16.47
CA GLY A 438 5.84 -29.76 15.99
C GLY A 438 5.92 -29.68 14.46
N ALA A 439 5.47 -30.72 13.77
CA ALA A 439 5.50 -30.82 12.31
C ALA A 439 4.39 -30.05 11.56
N ALA A 440 3.64 -29.17 12.22
CA ALA A 440 2.48 -28.51 11.61
C ALA A 440 2.88 -27.61 10.41
N ASN A 441 3.93 -26.81 10.56
CA ASN A 441 4.46 -25.94 9.50
C ASN A 441 5.03 -26.75 8.33
N ASP A 442 5.71 -27.87 8.62
CA ASP A 442 6.26 -28.72 7.56
C ASP A 442 5.16 -29.36 6.72
N LEU A 443 4.04 -29.74 7.34
CA LEU A 443 2.88 -30.29 6.63
C LEU A 443 2.10 -29.25 5.84
N GLU A 444 2.14 -27.98 6.22
CA GLU A 444 1.53 -26.88 5.43
C GLU A 444 2.33 -26.61 4.14
N ARG A 445 3.64 -26.91 4.16
CA ARG A 445 4.55 -26.74 3.01
C ARG A 445 4.52 -27.91 2.02
N VAL A 446 3.94 -29.05 2.39
CA VAL A 446 3.78 -30.26 1.57
C VAL A 446 2.43 -30.25 0.89
#